data_AF-A0A552G491-F1
#
_entry.id   AF-A0A552G491-F1
#
_cell.length_a   1.000
_cell.length_b   1.000
_cell.length_c   1.000
_cell.angle_alpha   90.00
_cell.angle_beta   90.00
_cell.angle_gamma   90.00
#
_symmetry.space_group_name_H-M   'P 1'
#
loop_
_entity.id
_entity.type
_entity.pdbx_description
1 polymer ?
#
loop_
_entity_poly.entity_id
_entity_poly.type
_entity_poly.pdbx_seq_one_letter_code
_entity_poly.pdbx_strand_id
1 'polypeptide(L)'
;MSNKNKFATDFWKNYLTQLKVEEDVRGKEIIEVGSHDVNGSLRSILHDFKPVKWLGVDIEQGLGVDEICSVYSLVERFGSESFDTVICTEMIEHVQDWRKAIWNMGTILKPNGVLFITTRSQGFPYHGYPYDFWRYELEDMENIFSNMIIESLIEDTTAPGVFMKARKPSSFTEKNLDNLELYSILKRKRCHDHNQFDILSYSIRRKNFYVLTGRRLKFLNLPRKTRAKILGLG
;
A
#
# COMPACT_ATOMS: atom_id res chain seq x y z
N MET A 1 -7.58 -18.23 4.23
CA MET A 1 -7.00 -17.06 3.55
C MET A 1 -8.02 -15.95 3.74
N SER A 2 -7.70 -14.90 4.50
CA SER A 2 -8.61 -13.75 4.60
C SER A 2 -8.63 -13.03 3.25
N ASN A 3 -9.82 -12.62 2.81
CA ASN A 3 -10.05 -11.86 1.59
C ASN A 3 -9.25 -10.55 1.63
N LYS A 4 -8.14 -10.44 0.90
CA LYS A 4 -7.23 -9.28 1.02
C LYS A 4 -7.76 -8.02 0.33
N ASN A 5 -8.46 -8.15 -0.81
CA ASN A 5 -8.90 -7.00 -1.62
C ASN A 5 -10.42 -6.83 -1.74
N LYS A 6 -11.23 -7.79 -1.25
CA LYS A 6 -12.69 -7.61 -1.22
C LYS A 6 -13.05 -6.34 -0.42
N PHE A 7 -12.37 -6.12 0.70
CA PHE A 7 -12.57 -4.95 1.56
C PHE A 7 -12.24 -3.63 0.84
N ALA A 8 -11.09 -3.55 0.18
CA ALA A 8 -10.71 -2.36 -0.59
C ALA A 8 -11.71 -2.10 -1.72
N THR A 9 -12.06 -3.09 -2.55
CA THR A 9 -13.00 -2.88 -3.66
C THR A 9 -14.41 -2.52 -3.19
N ASP A 10 -14.87 -3.09 -2.07
CA ASP A 10 -16.19 -2.79 -1.49
C ASP A 10 -16.22 -1.38 -0.91
N PHE A 11 -15.15 -0.97 -0.21
CA PHE A 11 -14.96 0.41 0.24
C PHE A 11 -15.02 1.37 -0.95
N TRP A 12 -14.20 1.16 -1.98
CA TRP A 12 -14.15 2.06 -3.13
C TRP A 12 -15.52 2.23 -3.77
N LYS A 13 -16.25 1.14 -4.03
CA LYS A 13 -17.62 1.17 -4.60
C LYS A 13 -18.59 2.03 -3.79
N ASN A 14 -18.50 2.00 -2.46
CA ASN A 14 -19.38 2.77 -1.59
C ASN A 14 -19.08 4.28 -1.63
N TYR A 15 -17.84 4.67 -1.96
CA TYR A 15 -17.38 6.05 -1.89
C TYR A 15 -17.06 6.71 -3.25
N LEU A 16 -17.08 5.98 -4.38
CA LEU A 16 -16.73 6.51 -5.72
C LEU A 16 -17.40 7.84 -6.04
N THR A 17 -18.72 7.91 -5.88
CA THR A 17 -19.51 9.11 -6.21
C THR A 17 -19.24 10.25 -5.24
N GLN A 18 -19.17 9.96 -3.93
CA GLN A 18 -18.94 10.97 -2.90
C GLN A 18 -17.56 11.62 -3.03
N LEU A 19 -16.56 10.83 -3.41
CA LEU A 19 -15.18 11.27 -3.55
C LEU A 19 -14.85 11.85 -4.93
N LYS A 20 -15.84 11.95 -5.83
CA LYS A 20 -15.68 12.42 -7.21
C LYS A 20 -14.57 11.71 -7.99
N VAL A 21 -14.38 10.42 -7.74
CA VAL A 21 -13.26 9.63 -8.31
C VAL A 21 -13.28 9.66 -9.84
N GLU A 22 -14.46 9.72 -10.45
CA GLU A 22 -14.60 9.82 -11.90
C GLU A 22 -13.85 11.02 -12.49
N GLU A 23 -13.89 12.19 -11.84
CA GLU A 23 -13.19 13.41 -12.31
C GLU A 23 -11.67 13.25 -12.29
N ASP A 24 -11.16 12.45 -11.35
CA ASP A 24 -9.73 12.16 -11.20
C ASP A 24 -9.27 10.92 -12.02
N VAL A 25 -10.18 10.27 -12.75
CA VAL A 25 -9.87 9.08 -13.58
C VAL A 25 -10.15 9.33 -15.06
N ARG A 26 -11.29 9.96 -15.37
CA ARG A 26 -11.76 10.17 -16.73
C ARG A 26 -10.76 11.00 -17.52
N GLY A 27 -10.28 10.45 -18.62
CA GLY A 27 -9.34 11.15 -19.48
C GLY A 27 -7.94 11.35 -18.88
N LYS A 28 -7.58 10.64 -17.79
CA LYS A 28 -6.32 10.81 -17.05
C LYS A 28 -5.30 9.71 -17.37
N GLU A 29 -4.01 10.01 -17.17
CA GLU A 29 -2.95 9.01 -17.13
C GLU A 29 -2.75 8.51 -15.69
N ILE A 30 -2.97 7.22 -15.49
CA ILE A 30 -3.00 6.58 -14.18
C ILE A 30 -1.85 5.60 -14.03
N ILE A 31 -1.22 5.60 -12.86
CA ILE A 31 -0.35 4.52 -12.41
C ILE A 31 -0.89 3.91 -11.11
N GLU A 32 -1.02 2.59 -11.09
CA GLU A 32 -1.37 1.79 -9.92
C GLU A 32 -0.11 1.08 -9.40
N VAL A 33 0.35 1.47 -8.21
CA VAL A 33 1.58 0.97 -7.59
C VAL A 33 1.22 -0.12 -6.57
N GLY A 34 1.78 -1.33 -6.76
CA GLY A 34 1.31 -2.52 -6.05
C GLY A 34 0.10 -3.17 -6.72
N SER A 35 0.08 -3.18 -8.05
CA SER A 35 -1.09 -3.54 -8.87
C SER A 35 -1.39 -5.04 -8.95
N HIS A 36 -0.57 -5.91 -8.35
CA HIS A 36 -0.79 -7.34 -8.45
C HIS A 36 -2.13 -7.75 -7.87
N ASP A 37 -3.05 -8.15 -8.75
CA ASP A 37 -4.37 -8.62 -8.41
C ASP A 37 -4.31 -10.03 -7.80
N VAL A 38 -4.48 -10.08 -6.48
CA VAL A 38 -4.59 -11.34 -5.75
C VAL A 38 -6.05 -11.69 -5.42
N ASN A 39 -6.93 -10.69 -5.24
CA ASN A 39 -8.32 -10.90 -4.74
C ASN A 39 -9.31 -9.81 -5.21
N GLY A 40 -9.04 -9.16 -6.33
CA GLY A 40 -9.78 -8.01 -6.85
C GLY A 40 -8.85 -6.85 -7.16
N SER A 41 -9.06 -6.23 -8.33
CA SER A 41 -8.32 -5.07 -8.80
C SER A 41 -9.22 -3.85 -8.90
N LEU A 42 -8.73 -2.70 -8.43
CA LEU A 42 -9.43 -1.43 -8.57
C LEU A 42 -9.54 -1.01 -10.05
N ARG A 43 -8.58 -1.43 -10.87
CA ARG A 43 -8.60 -1.27 -12.33
C ARG A 43 -9.91 -1.74 -12.94
N SER A 44 -10.44 -2.88 -12.50
CA SER A 44 -11.72 -3.43 -13.01
C SER A 44 -12.92 -2.52 -12.76
N ILE A 45 -12.84 -1.64 -11.75
CA ILE A 45 -13.92 -0.73 -11.35
C ILE A 45 -13.72 0.64 -12.00
N LEU A 46 -12.49 1.15 -11.99
CA LEU A 46 -12.20 2.51 -12.45
C LEU A 46 -11.99 2.59 -13.97
N HIS A 47 -11.72 1.48 -14.66
CA HIS A 47 -11.58 1.47 -16.12
C HIS A 47 -12.87 1.93 -16.85
N ASP A 48 -14.04 1.74 -16.23
CA ASP A 48 -15.33 2.21 -16.76
C ASP A 48 -15.42 3.75 -16.86
N PHE A 49 -14.62 4.47 -16.07
CA PHE A 49 -14.50 5.92 -16.18
C PHE A 49 -13.64 6.39 -17.37
N LYS A 50 -13.09 5.46 -18.17
CA LYS A 50 -12.35 5.74 -19.40
C LYS A 50 -11.11 6.63 -19.18
N PRO A 51 -10.11 6.17 -18.40
CA PRO A 51 -8.80 6.81 -18.37
C PRO A 51 -8.15 6.78 -19.75
N VAL A 52 -7.27 7.74 -20.03
CA VAL A 52 -6.45 7.73 -21.27
C VAL A 52 -5.46 6.58 -21.23
N LYS A 53 -4.89 6.32 -20.06
CA LYS A 53 -3.91 5.26 -19.83
C LYS A 53 -4.01 4.77 -18.40
N TRP A 54 -3.83 3.46 -18.23
CA TRP A 54 -3.63 2.83 -16.94
C TRP A 54 -2.36 2.00 -17.01
N LEU A 55 -1.43 2.21 -16.08
CA LEU A 55 -0.22 1.40 -15.93
C LEU A 55 -0.19 0.77 -14.54
N GLY A 56 -0.30 -0.55 -14.46
CA GLY A 56 -0.10 -1.30 -13.24
C GLY A 56 1.36 -1.69 -13.07
N VAL A 57 1.97 -1.34 -11.93
CA VAL A 57 3.33 -1.76 -11.58
C VAL A 57 3.36 -2.55 -10.28
N ASP A 58 4.28 -3.50 -10.18
CA ASP A 58 4.54 -4.30 -8.98
C ASP A 58 6.00 -4.82 -8.97
N ILE A 59 6.47 -5.32 -7.83
CA ILE A 59 7.78 -5.97 -7.73
C ILE A 59 7.78 -7.41 -8.27
N GLU A 60 6.60 -8.01 -8.46
CA GLU A 60 6.44 -9.34 -9.03
C GLU A 60 5.43 -9.33 -10.18
N GLN A 61 5.74 -10.03 -11.28
CA GLN A 61 4.78 -10.20 -12.37
C GLN A 61 3.53 -10.94 -11.89
N GLY A 62 2.35 -10.46 -12.28
CA GLY A 62 1.08 -11.04 -11.87
C GLY A 62 -0.09 -10.53 -12.71
N LEU A 63 -1.30 -10.92 -12.30
CA LEU A 63 -2.53 -10.33 -12.85
C LEU A 63 -2.57 -8.84 -12.49
N GLY A 64 -3.01 -7.99 -13.41
CA GLY A 64 -3.06 -6.53 -13.20
C GLY A 64 -1.73 -5.78 -13.39
N VAL A 65 -0.60 -6.48 -13.40
CA VAL A 65 0.75 -5.91 -13.53
C VAL A 65 1.16 -5.82 -15.00
N ASP A 66 1.35 -4.61 -15.51
CA ASP A 66 1.83 -4.36 -16.88
C ASP A 66 3.36 -4.30 -16.95
N GLU A 67 4.01 -3.80 -15.88
CA GLU A 67 5.46 -3.66 -15.80
C GLU A 67 5.98 -4.01 -14.41
N ILE A 68 7.06 -4.80 -14.33
CA ILE A 68 7.77 -5.05 -13.08
C ILE A 68 8.57 -3.78 -12.73
N CYS A 69 8.10 -3.03 -11.74
CA CYS A 69 8.75 -1.82 -11.26
C CYS A 69 8.52 -1.67 -9.75
N SER A 70 9.61 -1.49 -9.01
CA SER A 70 9.55 -1.20 -7.57
C SER A 70 9.12 0.25 -7.34
N VAL A 71 8.38 0.49 -6.25
CA VAL A 71 8.06 1.85 -5.78
C VAL A 71 9.34 2.70 -5.58
N TYR A 72 10.48 2.07 -5.27
CA TYR A 72 11.76 2.74 -5.12
C TYR A 72 12.39 3.24 -6.43
N SER A 73 11.93 2.73 -7.58
CA SER A 73 12.48 3.02 -8.91
C SER A 73 11.55 3.87 -9.78
N LEU A 74 10.38 4.29 -9.27
CA LEU A 74 9.38 5.02 -10.05
C LEU A 74 9.94 6.30 -10.69
N VAL A 75 10.66 7.11 -9.93
CA VAL A 75 11.20 8.40 -10.42
C VAL A 75 12.25 8.17 -11.50
N GLU A 76 13.14 7.19 -11.33
CA GLU A 76 14.13 6.81 -12.33
C GLU A 76 13.47 6.30 -13.61
N ARG A 77 12.41 5.51 -13.47
CA ARG A 77 11.76 4.83 -14.59
C ARG A 77 10.85 5.73 -15.41
N PHE A 78 10.11 6.62 -14.76
CA PHE A 78 9.04 7.42 -15.38
C PHE A 78 9.35 8.91 -15.43
N GLY A 79 10.26 9.41 -14.58
CA GLY A 79 10.50 10.83 -14.39
C GLY A 79 9.54 11.46 -13.38
N SER A 80 9.75 12.75 -13.10
CA SER A 80 8.83 13.55 -12.27
C SER A 80 7.60 13.96 -13.07
N GLU A 81 6.48 14.20 -12.38
CA GLU A 81 5.28 14.84 -12.94
C GLU A 81 4.73 14.14 -14.19
N SER A 82 4.74 12.81 -14.20
CA SER A 82 4.40 11.98 -15.36
C SER A 82 2.95 11.52 -15.36
N PHE A 83 2.32 11.41 -14.19
CA PHE A 83 0.96 10.86 -14.05
C PHE A 83 -0.01 11.87 -13.45
N ASP A 84 -1.25 11.86 -13.92
CA ASP A 84 -2.32 12.68 -13.36
C ASP A 84 -2.87 12.08 -12.06
N THR A 85 -2.87 10.74 -11.97
CA THR A 85 -3.38 10.00 -10.82
C THR A 85 -2.46 8.86 -10.45
N VAL A 86 -2.10 8.79 -9.17
CA VAL A 86 -1.34 7.68 -8.58
C VAL A 86 -2.27 6.95 -7.59
N ILE A 87 -2.36 5.64 -7.72
CA ILE A 87 -3.17 4.79 -6.85
C ILE A 87 -2.24 3.79 -6.16
N CYS A 88 -2.40 3.63 -4.86
CA CYS A 88 -1.70 2.61 -4.08
C CYS A 88 -2.67 1.98 -3.08
N THR A 89 -3.05 0.72 -3.30
CA THR A 89 -3.99 0.00 -2.43
C THR A 89 -3.30 -1.12 -1.67
N GLU A 90 -3.34 -1.08 -0.34
CA GLU A 90 -2.87 -2.17 0.54
C GLU A 90 -1.42 -2.61 0.26
N MET A 91 -0.55 -1.64 -0.01
CA MET A 91 0.85 -1.88 -0.39
C MET A 91 1.85 -1.19 0.54
N ILE A 92 1.60 0.06 0.94
CA ILE A 92 2.60 0.83 1.72
C ILE A 92 2.97 0.20 3.06
N GLU A 93 2.05 -0.54 3.70
CA GLU A 93 2.34 -1.30 4.93
C GLU A 93 3.39 -2.41 4.74
N HIS A 94 3.58 -2.86 3.50
CA HIS A 94 4.56 -3.87 3.11
C HIS A 94 5.91 -3.26 2.72
N VAL A 95 6.01 -1.93 2.63
CA VAL A 95 7.24 -1.22 2.25
C VAL A 95 8.03 -0.83 3.48
N GLN A 96 9.25 -1.36 3.60
CA GLN A 96 10.12 -1.06 4.75
C GLN A 96 10.44 0.44 4.85
N ASP A 97 10.90 1.05 3.77
CA ASP A 97 11.15 2.49 3.67
C ASP A 97 9.94 3.20 3.05
N TRP A 98 8.89 3.31 3.85
CA TRP A 98 7.64 3.96 3.45
C TRP A 98 7.83 5.45 3.11
N ARG A 99 8.84 6.13 3.69
CA ARG A 99 9.12 7.55 3.43
C ARG A 99 9.54 7.74 1.98
N LYS A 100 10.52 6.94 1.54
CA LYS A 100 10.97 6.96 0.15
C LYS A 100 9.86 6.55 -0.82
N ALA A 101 9.01 5.61 -0.44
CA ALA A 101 7.88 5.19 -1.26
C ALA A 101 6.89 6.34 -1.52
N ILE A 102 6.50 7.05 -0.45
CA ILE A 102 5.60 8.19 -0.52
C ILE A 102 6.23 9.33 -1.33
N TRP A 103 7.51 9.60 -1.12
CA TRP A 103 8.23 10.61 -1.88
C TRP A 103 8.24 10.30 -3.39
N ASN A 104 8.55 9.07 -3.75
CA ASN A 104 8.55 8.66 -5.15
C ASN A 104 7.16 8.77 -5.80
N MET A 105 6.11 8.32 -5.10
CA MET A 105 4.73 8.46 -5.58
C MET A 105 4.31 9.93 -5.75
N GLY A 106 4.66 10.81 -4.79
CA GLY A 106 4.38 12.24 -4.91
C GLY A 106 5.21 12.94 -6.00
N THR A 107 6.43 12.47 -6.26
CA THR A 107 7.33 13.04 -7.29
C THR A 107 6.83 12.76 -8.70
N ILE A 108 6.40 11.53 -8.98
CA ILE A 108 5.87 11.16 -10.32
C ILE A 108 4.48 11.76 -10.60
N LEU A 109 3.79 12.26 -9.57
CA LEU A 109 2.48 12.88 -9.70
C LEU A 109 2.60 14.31 -10.26
N LYS A 110 1.79 14.66 -11.26
CA LYS A 110 1.71 16.01 -11.85
C LYS A 110 1.21 17.04 -10.81
N PRO A 111 1.55 18.34 -10.93
CA PRO A 111 0.88 19.39 -10.17
C PRO A 111 -0.64 19.30 -10.36
N ASN A 112 -1.41 19.44 -9.27
CA ASN A 112 -2.86 19.21 -9.19
C ASN A 112 -3.32 17.77 -9.44
N GLY A 113 -2.40 16.81 -9.61
CA GLY A 113 -2.72 15.39 -9.68
C GLY A 113 -3.16 14.83 -8.32
N VAL A 114 -3.80 13.67 -8.33
CA VAL A 114 -4.35 13.02 -7.13
C VAL A 114 -3.61 11.75 -6.76
N LEU A 115 -3.31 11.61 -5.48
CA LEU A 115 -2.82 10.40 -4.85
C LEU A 115 -3.95 9.75 -4.06
N PHE A 116 -4.26 8.50 -4.39
CA PHE A 116 -5.16 7.65 -3.63
C PHE A 116 -4.37 6.59 -2.89
N ILE A 117 -4.60 6.46 -1.58
CA ILE A 117 -3.97 5.44 -0.74
C ILE A 117 -5.05 4.71 0.06
N THR A 118 -4.98 3.38 0.09
CA THR A 118 -5.53 2.57 1.18
C THR A 118 -4.42 1.79 1.86
N THR A 119 -4.54 1.60 3.17
CA THR A 119 -3.60 0.79 3.97
C THR A 119 -4.25 0.31 5.26
N ARG A 120 -3.51 -0.44 6.07
CA ARG A 120 -3.99 -1.08 7.30
C ARG A 120 -3.64 -0.33 8.57
N SER A 121 -4.56 -0.39 9.53
CA SER A 121 -4.45 0.25 10.85
C SER A 121 -4.32 -0.79 11.97
N GLN A 122 -4.01 -0.34 13.19
CA GLN A 122 -3.91 -1.23 14.34
C GLN A 122 -5.20 -2.04 14.52
N GLY A 123 -5.04 -3.31 14.90
CA GLY A 123 -6.14 -4.28 14.92
C GLY A 123 -6.21 -5.14 13.66
N PHE A 124 -5.68 -4.69 12.51
CA PHE A 124 -5.57 -5.56 11.35
C PHE A 124 -4.41 -6.57 11.54
N PRO A 125 -4.69 -7.89 11.45
CA PRO A 125 -3.68 -8.90 11.73
C PRO A 125 -2.54 -8.85 10.71
N TYR A 126 -1.38 -9.42 11.09
CA TYR A 126 -0.28 -9.60 10.16
C TYR A 126 -0.74 -10.42 8.95
N HIS A 127 -0.48 -9.93 7.74
CA HIS A 127 -1.02 -10.54 6.52
C HIS A 127 -0.09 -10.57 5.30
N GLY A 128 1.18 -10.14 5.44
CA GLY A 128 2.36 -10.41 4.59
C GLY A 128 2.24 -10.40 3.05
N TYR A 129 3.11 -9.63 2.37
CA TYR A 129 4.03 -10.11 1.30
C TYR A 129 4.96 -8.99 0.74
N PRO A 130 6.29 -9.20 0.56
CA PRO A 130 7.10 -10.26 1.17
C PRO A 130 7.15 -10.13 2.70
N TYR A 131 6.93 -8.92 3.21
CA TYR A 131 6.82 -8.59 4.64
C TYR A 131 5.58 -7.77 4.92
N ASP A 132 5.34 -7.42 6.18
CA ASP A 132 4.24 -6.55 6.62
C ASP A 132 4.76 -5.84 7.88
N PHE A 133 4.96 -4.52 7.76
CA PHE A 133 5.77 -3.72 8.65
C PHE A 133 4.93 -2.75 9.48
N TRP A 134 4.07 -1.98 8.82
CA TRP A 134 3.52 -0.74 9.37
C TRP A 134 2.00 -0.80 9.57
N ARG A 135 1.50 -0.03 10.53
CA ARG A 135 0.08 0.30 10.67
C ARG A 135 -0.06 1.81 10.70
N TYR A 136 -1.00 2.33 9.92
CA TYR A 136 -1.24 3.76 9.75
C TYR A 136 -2.59 4.11 10.35
N GLU A 137 -2.62 5.13 11.19
CA GLU A 137 -3.86 5.74 11.69
C GLU A 137 -4.17 7.03 10.92
N LEU A 138 -5.36 7.62 11.11
CA LEU A 138 -5.73 8.87 10.44
C LEU A 138 -4.71 9.98 10.73
N GLU A 139 -4.32 10.17 12.00
CA GLU A 139 -3.32 11.17 12.41
C GLU A 139 -1.94 10.94 11.76
N ASP A 140 -1.56 9.69 11.50
CA ASP A 140 -0.33 9.39 10.76
C ASP A 140 -0.43 9.91 9.33
N MET A 141 -1.55 9.64 8.66
CA MET A 141 -1.78 10.08 7.29
C MET A 141 -1.84 11.61 7.20
N GLU A 142 -2.51 12.28 8.13
CA GLU A 142 -2.54 13.75 8.20
C GLU A 142 -1.13 14.33 8.33
N ASN A 143 -0.33 13.78 9.25
CA ASN A 143 1.02 14.24 9.48
C ASN A 143 1.92 13.94 8.29
N ILE A 144 1.86 12.75 7.70
CA ILE A 144 2.72 12.38 6.57
C ILE A 144 2.43 13.23 5.34
N PHE A 145 1.14 13.47 5.04
CA PHE A 145 0.69 14.14 3.83
C PHE A 145 0.34 15.62 4.06
N SER A 146 0.82 16.24 5.13
CA SER A 146 0.54 17.65 5.43
C SER A 146 1.10 18.65 4.42
N ASN A 147 1.96 18.21 3.49
CA ASN A 147 2.45 19.00 2.35
C ASN A 147 1.60 18.80 1.08
N MET A 148 0.51 18.03 1.16
CA MET A 148 -0.51 17.87 0.14
C MET A 148 -1.85 18.46 0.61
N ILE A 149 -2.78 18.66 -0.32
CA ILE A 149 -4.15 19.05 0.01
C ILE A 149 -4.95 17.77 0.23
N ILE A 150 -5.20 17.41 1.48
CA ILE A 150 -6.01 16.23 1.82
C ILE A 150 -7.48 16.55 1.52
N GLU A 151 -8.04 15.90 0.49
CA GLU A 151 -9.44 16.08 0.07
C GLU A 151 -10.39 15.12 0.80
N SER A 152 -9.88 13.95 1.18
CA SER A 152 -10.60 12.99 2.00
C SER A 152 -9.64 12.13 2.79
N LEU A 153 -9.98 11.89 4.04
CA LEU A 153 -9.28 10.98 4.93
C LEU A 153 -10.31 10.33 5.85
N ILE A 154 -10.51 9.03 5.68
CA ILE A 154 -11.57 8.29 6.38
C ILE A 154 -11.08 6.90 6.79
N GLU A 155 -11.66 6.40 7.88
CA GLU A 155 -11.43 5.04 8.36
C GLU A 155 -12.17 4.02 7.49
N ASP A 156 -11.53 2.87 7.22
CA ASP A 156 -12.19 1.73 6.61
C ASP A 156 -13.11 1.05 7.63
N THR A 157 -14.41 1.22 7.43
CA THR A 157 -15.45 0.65 8.31
C THR A 157 -15.59 -0.88 8.20
N THR A 158 -14.95 -1.51 7.20
CA THR A 158 -15.06 -2.94 6.94
C THR A 158 -13.95 -3.75 7.61
N ALA A 159 -12.78 -3.16 7.78
CA ALA A 159 -11.65 -3.72 8.51
C ALA A 159 -10.67 -2.60 8.91
N PRO A 160 -9.90 -2.73 10.01
CA PRO A 160 -9.02 -1.65 10.46
C PRO A 160 -8.05 -1.20 9.36
N GLY A 161 -8.22 0.04 8.93
CA GLY A 161 -7.54 0.61 7.79
C GLY A 161 -7.95 2.07 7.58
N VAL A 162 -7.21 2.73 6.69
CA VAL A 162 -7.48 4.12 6.31
C VAL A 162 -7.50 4.23 4.79
N PHE A 163 -8.37 5.11 4.31
CA PHE A 163 -8.36 5.61 2.95
C PHE A 163 -8.00 7.09 2.96
N MET A 164 -7.17 7.49 2.02
CA MET A 164 -6.82 8.87 1.77
C MET A 164 -6.92 9.20 0.28
N LYS A 165 -7.49 10.37 0.00
CA LYS A 165 -7.39 11.09 -1.27
C LYS A 165 -6.70 12.42 -1.00
N ALA A 166 -5.54 12.65 -1.61
CA ALA A 166 -4.80 13.90 -1.49
C ALA A 166 -4.39 14.45 -2.85
N ARG A 167 -4.46 15.77 -3.03
CA ARG A 167 -4.05 16.47 -4.25
C ARG A 167 -2.69 17.12 -4.07
N LYS A 168 -1.83 16.96 -5.06
CA LYS A 168 -0.50 17.61 -5.09
C LYS A 168 -0.67 19.11 -5.37
N PRO A 169 -0.24 20.02 -4.47
CA PRO A 169 -0.27 21.45 -4.73
C PRO A 169 0.77 21.83 -5.79
N SER A 170 0.61 22.99 -6.42
CA SER A 170 1.60 23.53 -7.35
C SER A 170 2.95 23.84 -6.69
N SER A 171 2.95 24.15 -5.39
CA SER A 171 4.13 24.44 -4.59
C SER A 171 4.67 23.20 -3.84
N PHE A 172 4.50 22.00 -4.40
CA PHE A 172 4.90 20.76 -3.72
C PHE A 172 6.41 20.70 -3.47
N THR A 173 6.79 20.49 -2.22
CA THR A 173 8.16 20.30 -1.79
C THR A 173 8.30 19.04 -0.94
N GLU A 174 9.50 18.48 -0.93
CA GLU A 174 9.82 17.37 -0.05
C GLU A 174 9.65 17.78 1.42
N LYS A 175 8.95 16.93 2.17
CA LYS A 175 8.83 17.07 3.61
C LYS A 175 9.82 16.12 4.27
N ASN A 176 10.58 16.62 5.25
CA ASN A 176 11.37 15.73 6.10
C ASN A 176 10.42 14.92 7.01
N LEU A 177 10.51 13.59 6.90
CA LEU A 177 9.69 12.64 7.66
C LEU A 177 10.52 11.80 8.64
N ASP A 178 11.83 12.08 8.80
CA ASP A 178 12.79 11.23 9.52
C ASP A 178 12.39 11.02 10.99
N ASN A 179 11.85 12.08 11.61
CA ASN A 179 11.43 12.09 13.01
C ASN A 179 10.05 11.48 13.25
N LEU A 180 9.29 11.12 12.20
CA LEU A 180 8.00 10.46 12.39
C LEU A 180 8.21 8.99 12.71
N GLU A 181 7.54 8.51 13.75
CA GLU A 181 7.43 7.07 13.99
C GLU A 181 6.14 6.54 13.35
N LEU A 182 6.08 5.24 13.11
CA LEU A 182 4.84 4.53 12.79
C LEU A 182 4.72 3.27 13.65
N TYR A 183 3.49 2.82 13.88
CA TYR A 183 3.30 1.56 14.59
C TYR A 183 3.84 0.40 13.75
N SER A 184 4.78 -0.35 14.31
CA SER A 184 5.36 -1.53 13.68
C SER A 184 4.69 -2.79 14.20
N ILE A 185 4.11 -3.60 13.30
CA ILE A 185 3.56 -4.90 13.70
C ILE A 185 4.64 -5.91 14.10
N LEU A 186 5.86 -5.74 13.56
CA LEU A 186 7.00 -6.60 13.90
C LEU A 186 7.50 -6.33 15.33
N LYS A 187 7.62 -5.04 15.70
CA LYS A 187 8.12 -4.57 17.00
C LYS A 187 7.02 -4.44 18.06
N ARG A 188 5.75 -4.36 17.64
CA ARG A 188 4.56 -4.10 18.47
C ARG A 188 4.63 -2.79 19.26
N LYS A 189 5.25 -1.78 18.66
CA LYS A 189 5.38 -0.43 19.19
C LYS A 189 5.62 0.55 18.04
N ARG A 190 5.51 1.84 18.32
CA ARG A 190 5.95 2.88 17.39
C ARG A 190 7.49 2.87 17.28
N CYS A 191 7.99 3.10 16.06
CA CYS A 191 9.41 3.20 15.77
C CYS A 191 9.66 3.90 14.42
N HIS A 192 10.90 4.32 14.18
CA HIS A 192 11.31 4.96 12.93
C HIS A 192 11.56 4.00 11.77
N ASP A 193 12.15 2.83 12.06
CA ASP A 193 12.68 1.91 11.05
C ASP A 193 12.59 0.44 11.49
N HIS A 194 13.05 -0.46 10.61
CA HIS A 194 13.34 -1.86 10.90
C HIS A 194 14.73 -2.21 10.39
N ASN A 195 15.42 -3.08 11.12
CA ASN A 195 16.65 -3.71 10.67
C ASN A 195 16.45 -5.22 10.43
N GLN A 196 17.49 -5.89 9.90
CA GLN A 196 17.47 -7.33 9.63
C GLN A 196 17.18 -8.18 10.88
N PHE A 197 17.63 -7.74 12.06
CA PHE A 197 17.38 -8.45 13.31
C PHE A 197 15.91 -8.40 13.71
N ASP A 198 15.21 -7.28 13.48
CA ASP A 198 13.77 -7.15 13.73
C ASP A 198 12.97 -8.13 12.87
N ILE A 199 13.30 -8.19 11.58
CA ILE A 199 12.68 -9.08 10.59
C ILE A 199 12.91 -10.55 10.97
N LEU A 200 14.16 -10.91 11.27
CA LEU A 200 14.54 -12.27 11.66
C LEU A 200 13.87 -12.68 12.98
N SER A 201 13.90 -11.81 13.98
CA SER A 201 13.28 -12.04 15.29
C SER A 201 11.78 -12.30 15.18
N TYR A 202 11.08 -11.51 14.36
CA TYR A 202 9.66 -11.73 14.10
C TYR A 202 9.40 -13.08 13.42
N SER A 203 10.20 -13.41 12.40
CA SER A 203 10.11 -14.67 11.65
C SER A 203 10.28 -15.89 12.55
N ILE A 204 11.24 -15.85 13.49
CA ILE A 204 11.47 -16.90 14.50
C ILE A 204 10.28 -16.99 15.46
N ARG A 205 9.81 -15.87 16.02
CA ARG A 205 8.64 -15.85 16.94
C ARG A 205 7.40 -16.45 16.27
N ARG A 206 7.16 -16.09 15.02
CA ARG A 206 6.03 -16.61 14.23
C ARG A 206 6.16 -18.12 14.02
N LYS A 207 7.35 -18.61 13.67
CA LYS A 207 7.63 -20.05 13.52
C LYS A 207 7.37 -20.82 14.83
N ASN A 208 7.86 -20.29 15.97
CA ASN A 208 7.65 -20.91 17.28
C ASN A 208 6.18 -20.91 17.70
N PHE A 209 5.43 -19.85 17.41
CA PHE A 209 3.98 -19.80 17.66
C PHE A 209 3.23 -20.91 16.90
N TYR A 210 3.56 -21.18 15.63
CA TYR A 210 2.97 -22.29 14.87
C TYR A 210 3.32 -23.66 15.45
N VAL A 211 4.53 -23.82 16.00
CA VAL A 211 4.97 -25.06 16.65
C VAL A 211 4.21 -25.31 17.95
N LEU A 212 4.09 -24.29 18.81
CA LEU A 212 3.47 -24.40 20.14
C LEU A 212 1.95 -24.58 20.07
N THR A 213 1.27 -23.99 19.08
CA THR A 213 -0.20 -24.03 18.96
C THR A 213 -0.75 -25.28 18.25
N GLY A 214 0.08 -26.30 17.96
CA GLY A 214 -0.34 -27.52 17.24
C GLY A 214 -0.71 -27.31 15.76
N ARG A 215 -0.60 -26.07 15.25
CA ARG A 215 -0.85 -25.73 13.83
C ARG A 215 0.25 -26.22 12.87
N ARG A 216 1.32 -26.82 13.41
CA ARG A 216 2.49 -27.35 12.68
C ARG A 216 2.15 -28.40 11.62
N LEU A 217 1.21 -29.32 11.88
CA LEU A 217 0.82 -30.35 10.89
C LEU A 217 0.15 -29.73 9.65
N LYS A 218 -0.77 -28.77 9.83
CA LYS A 218 -1.39 -28.04 8.71
C LYS A 218 -0.37 -27.19 7.95
N PHE A 219 0.61 -26.61 8.64
CA PHE A 219 1.68 -25.82 8.04
C PHE A 219 2.67 -26.67 7.21
N LEU A 220 3.04 -27.87 7.69
CA LEU A 220 3.92 -28.80 6.96
C LEU A 220 3.25 -29.37 5.70
N ASN A 221 1.92 -29.36 5.64
CA ASN A 221 1.16 -29.80 4.46
C ASN A 221 1.02 -28.70 3.38
N LEU A 222 1.44 -27.46 3.64
CA LEU A 222 1.40 -26.39 2.64
C LEU A 222 2.54 -26.54 1.62
N PRO A 223 2.38 -26.07 0.37
CA PRO A 223 3.48 -26.03 -0.60
C PRO A 223 4.72 -25.28 -0.07
N ARG A 224 5.93 -25.67 -0.49
CA ARG A 224 7.20 -25.07 -0.04
C ARG A 224 7.23 -23.54 -0.24
N LYS A 225 6.77 -23.05 -1.39
CA LYS A 225 6.66 -21.60 -1.69
C LYS A 225 5.75 -20.88 -0.69
N THR A 226 4.62 -21.50 -0.34
CA THR A 226 3.67 -20.96 0.65
C THR A 226 4.29 -20.95 2.05
N ARG A 227 5.09 -21.95 2.41
CA ARG A 227 5.83 -21.97 3.69
C ARG A 227 6.89 -20.88 3.76
N ALA A 228 7.64 -20.65 2.69
CA ALA A 228 8.62 -19.56 2.60
C ALA A 228 7.95 -18.19 2.73
N LYS A 229 6.81 -17.98 2.05
CA LYS A 229 5.97 -16.78 2.12
C LYS A 229 5.40 -16.52 3.52
N ILE A 230 4.96 -17.55 4.25
CA ILE A 230 4.50 -17.42 5.65
C ILE A 230 5.67 -17.17 6.62
N LEU A 231 6.87 -17.62 6.30
CA LEU A 231 8.02 -17.40 7.17
C LEU A 231 8.78 -16.11 6.85
N GLY A 232 8.40 -15.37 5.80
CA GLY A 232 9.17 -14.21 5.34
C GLY A 232 10.58 -14.58 4.90
N LEU A 233 10.76 -15.79 4.33
CA LEU A 233 12.06 -16.34 3.89
C LEU A 233 12.17 -16.43 2.36
N GLY A 234 11.52 -15.51 1.64
CA GLY A 234 11.45 -15.49 0.17
C GLY A 234 12.09 -14.24 -0.38
#